data_AF-A0A2N7QM76-F1
#
_entry.id   AF-A0A2N7QM76-F1
#
_cell.length_a   1.000
_cell.length_b   1.000
_cell.length_c   1.000
_cell.angle_alpha   90.00
_cell.angle_beta   90.00
_cell.angle_gamma   90.00
#
_symmetry.space_group_name_H-M   'P 1'
#
loop_
_entity.id
_entity.type
_entity.pdbx_description
1 polymer ?
#
loop_
_entity_poly.entity_id
_entity_poly.type
_entity_poly.pdbx_seq_one_letter_code
_entity_poly.pdbx_strand_id
1 'polypeptide(L)'
;MSRFELFDSMVDAASQRDRLRHPSSGGFCAFEGWVRNSNEGREVDGLSYEAYAELAIAEGERIVAEAIARYGVTDARCVHRTGDLKIGDMAVWVGASAPHRDEAFRACRYIIDEIKHRLPIWKKEHYVTGESNWVACTHVYREHEHEDHHGHHHHDHAHAKPFVPDYSRQVRLREVGEAGQAKLAASRVLVIGAGGLGCPVISYLAGAGVGMLGVVDGDRLDASNLHRQTMYDARDVGEYKADLAARRVAALNPTVRVQLWKEPLDARHVLDVFRQFDLVVECTDDMRSRYLSSDAAVLTGTPLILASIYQYEGQLQFISGKPGAPCLRCLWPQEPAPETIGSCTLAGVLGPVPGVLGAMQATEALKVLLGIPQPNAGSLSLVNLIDLSIQHLPIDAAQGCAEHGGCVDVARRSLARAVEDDDIDLVFDRLDDAVSAGFLLVDVRDAEERISDPMPVAAVHVPSAQVAERAGEFVDGRYLLVCASGRRSGHAARLLRDEGVRHAYSLAGGLNALRIVG
;
A
#
# COMPACT_ATOMS: atom_id res chain seq x y z
N MET A 1 34.15 -26.14 21.07
CA MET A 1 34.70 -24.79 20.79
C MET A 1 33.74 -24.09 19.85
N SER A 2 33.56 -22.79 20.04
CA SER A 2 32.74 -21.97 19.14
C SER A 2 33.31 -22.04 17.71
N ARG A 3 32.43 -22.17 16.71
CA ARG A 3 32.75 -22.20 15.28
C ARG A 3 32.54 -20.84 14.62
N PHE A 4 31.84 -19.92 15.28
CA PHE A 4 31.73 -18.53 14.87
C PHE A 4 32.19 -17.58 15.97
N GLU A 5 33.14 -16.69 15.67
CA GLU A 5 33.73 -15.78 16.65
C GLU A 5 33.73 -14.32 16.14
N LEU A 6 33.52 -13.37 17.06
CA LEU A 6 33.68 -11.93 16.81
C LEU A 6 34.98 -11.43 17.43
N PHE A 7 35.73 -10.62 16.69
CA PHE A 7 36.98 -10.01 17.16
C PHE A 7 36.93 -8.48 17.01
N ASP A 8 37.47 -7.76 17.98
CA ASP A 8 37.74 -6.32 17.89
C ASP A 8 39.16 -6.00 17.36
N SER A 9 39.99 -7.03 17.24
CA SER A 9 41.40 -6.97 16.87
C SER A 9 41.69 -7.75 15.57
N MET A 10 42.92 -7.69 15.08
CA MET A 10 43.32 -8.38 13.84
C MET A 10 43.15 -9.90 13.97
N VAL A 11 42.58 -10.51 12.93
CA VAL A 11 42.38 -11.96 12.85
C VAL A 11 43.65 -12.64 12.35
N ASP A 12 44.21 -13.57 13.12
CA ASP A 12 45.28 -14.46 12.68
C ASP A 12 44.72 -15.63 11.86
N ALA A 13 44.66 -15.44 10.54
CA ALA A 13 44.17 -16.44 9.60
C ALA A 13 45.00 -17.75 9.62
N ALA A 14 46.30 -17.69 9.93
CA ALA A 14 47.14 -18.88 9.99
C ALA A 14 46.76 -19.76 11.19
N SER A 15 46.53 -19.14 12.35
CA SER A 15 46.01 -19.82 13.55
C SER A 15 44.64 -20.44 13.29
N GLN A 16 43.71 -19.72 12.64
CA GLN A 16 42.39 -20.26 12.32
C GLN A 16 42.44 -21.43 11.34
N ARG A 17 43.30 -21.35 10.30
CA ARG A 17 43.56 -22.47 9.39
C ARG A 17 44.09 -23.69 10.13
N ASP A 18 45.04 -23.50 11.04
CA ASP A 18 45.67 -24.62 11.74
C ASP A 18 44.68 -25.36 12.65
N ARG A 19 43.66 -24.67 13.18
CA ARG A 19 42.53 -25.28 13.91
C ARG A 19 41.62 -26.15 13.04
N LEU A 20 41.62 -25.96 11.72
CA LEU A 20 40.84 -26.75 10.76
C LEU A 20 41.65 -27.90 10.12
N ARG A 21 42.94 -28.05 10.45
CA ARG A 21 43.73 -29.17 9.95
C ARG A 21 43.26 -30.47 10.61
N HIS A 22 42.90 -31.43 9.77
CA HIS A 22 42.50 -32.75 10.23
C HIS A 22 43.11 -33.83 9.32
N PRO A 23 43.63 -34.96 9.87
CA PRO A 23 44.27 -36.01 9.06
C PRO A 23 43.37 -36.64 7.98
N SER A 24 42.05 -36.56 8.14
CA SER A 24 41.07 -37.07 7.17
C SER A 24 40.63 -36.06 6.11
N SER A 25 41.17 -34.83 6.13
CA SER A 25 40.78 -33.77 5.20
C SER A 25 41.80 -33.65 4.07
N GLY A 26 41.40 -34.02 2.85
CA GLY A 26 42.19 -33.83 1.63
C GLY A 26 41.93 -32.50 0.92
N GLY A 27 40.89 -31.77 1.32
CA GLY A 27 40.51 -30.45 0.79
C GLY A 27 40.40 -29.41 1.90
N PHE A 28 40.91 -28.21 1.63
CA PHE A 28 40.75 -27.02 2.47
C PHE A 28 40.44 -25.82 1.58
N CYS A 29 39.44 -25.04 1.94
CA CYS A 29 39.11 -23.79 1.28
C CYS A 29 38.96 -22.69 2.33
N ALA A 30 39.53 -21.52 2.04
CA ALA A 30 39.34 -20.32 2.85
C ALA A 30 38.96 -19.13 1.98
N PHE A 31 38.16 -18.23 2.56
CA PHE A 31 37.79 -16.95 2.00
C PHE A 31 38.16 -15.84 2.98
N GLU A 32 38.71 -14.75 2.45
CA GLU A 32 39.04 -13.55 3.21
C GLU A 32 38.36 -12.34 2.56
N GLY A 33 37.57 -11.61 3.35
CA GLY A 33 36.97 -10.35 2.93
C GLY A 33 37.80 -9.18 3.45
N TRP A 34 38.42 -8.42 2.55
CA TRP A 34 39.27 -7.27 2.91
C TRP A 34 38.57 -5.94 2.62
N VAL A 35 38.91 -4.91 3.41
CA VAL A 35 38.47 -3.53 3.17
C VAL A 35 39.17 -2.97 1.93
N ARG A 36 38.39 -2.48 0.96
CA ARG A 36 38.87 -1.87 -0.28
C ARG A 36 38.73 -0.35 -0.22
N ASN A 37 39.53 0.36 -1.02
CA ASN A 37 39.58 1.81 -1.07
C ASN A 37 38.45 2.46 -1.89
N SER A 38 37.53 1.68 -2.45
CA SER A 38 36.41 2.20 -3.24
C SER A 38 35.14 1.36 -3.07
N ASN A 39 33.99 2.03 -3.05
CA ASN A 39 32.66 1.42 -3.10
C ASN A 39 31.76 2.27 -4.03
N GLU A 40 31.10 1.63 -5.00
CA GLU A 40 30.23 2.28 -6.00
C GLU A 40 30.79 3.55 -6.68
N GLY A 41 32.11 3.59 -6.89
CA GLY A 41 32.80 4.72 -7.53
C GLY A 41 33.18 5.88 -6.59
N ARG A 42 33.00 5.74 -5.27
CA ARG A 42 33.44 6.71 -4.25
C ARG A 42 34.65 6.20 -3.46
N GLU A 43 35.58 7.09 -3.12
CA GLU A 43 36.75 6.78 -2.29
C GLU A 43 36.36 6.66 -0.81
N VAL A 44 36.78 5.56 -0.17
CA VAL A 44 36.48 5.20 1.22
C VAL A 44 37.81 5.13 1.99
N ASP A 45 37.91 5.77 3.15
CA ASP A 45 39.14 5.78 3.97
C ASP A 45 39.15 4.72 5.09
N GLY A 46 37.98 4.14 5.41
CA GLY A 46 37.82 3.06 6.38
C GLY A 46 36.38 2.59 6.53
N LEU A 47 36.18 1.55 7.35
CA LEU A 47 34.88 0.97 7.67
C LEU A 47 34.72 0.79 9.18
N SER A 48 33.52 1.02 9.71
CA SER A 48 33.16 0.57 11.06
C SER A 48 32.12 -0.55 10.98
N TYR A 49 32.33 -1.62 11.75
CA TYR A 49 31.35 -2.69 11.90
C TYR A 49 30.79 -2.70 13.33
N GLU A 50 29.47 -2.61 13.45
CA GLU A 50 28.75 -2.77 14.72
C GLU A 50 27.92 -4.06 14.69
N ALA A 51 27.88 -4.77 15.81
CA ALA A 51 27.16 -6.04 15.93
C ALA A 51 26.50 -6.15 17.30
N TYR A 52 25.30 -6.73 17.34
CA TYR A 52 24.73 -7.21 18.59
C TYR A 52 25.32 -8.59 18.88
N ALA A 53 26.39 -8.62 19.69
CA ALA A 53 27.30 -9.76 19.79
C ALA A 53 26.59 -11.10 20.05
N GLU A 54 25.64 -11.15 20.99
CA GLU A 54 24.95 -12.41 21.35
C GLU A 54 24.12 -12.98 20.18
N LEU A 55 23.37 -12.13 19.47
CA LEU A 55 22.56 -12.55 18.32
C LEU A 55 23.43 -12.91 17.12
N ALA A 56 24.49 -12.14 16.87
CA ALA A 56 25.43 -12.41 15.79
C ALA A 56 26.16 -13.73 16.01
N ILE A 57 26.61 -14.02 17.24
CA ILE A 57 27.27 -15.28 17.56
C ILE A 57 26.30 -16.46 17.40
N ALA A 58 25.08 -16.35 17.93
CA ALA A 58 24.08 -17.41 17.83
C ALA A 58 23.72 -17.74 16.36
N GLU A 59 23.52 -16.72 15.53
CA GLU A 59 23.18 -16.91 14.12
C GLU A 59 24.37 -17.38 13.29
N GLY A 60 25.57 -16.87 13.55
CA GLY A 60 26.81 -17.33 12.91
C GLY A 60 27.11 -18.80 13.19
N GLU A 61 26.94 -19.26 14.43
CA GLU A 61 27.04 -20.68 14.79
C GLU A 61 26.04 -21.53 14.01
N ARG A 62 24.80 -21.04 13.84
CA ARG A 62 23.77 -21.74 13.07
C ARG A 62 24.16 -21.88 11.60
N ILE A 63 24.65 -20.82 10.97
CA ILE A 63 25.13 -20.83 9.57
C ILE A 63 26.25 -21.86 9.38
N VAL A 64 27.25 -21.87 10.27
CA VAL A 64 28.39 -22.79 10.15
C VAL A 64 27.95 -24.23 10.39
N ALA A 65 27.07 -24.48 11.37
CA ALA A 65 26.52 -25.80 11.63
C ALA A 65 25.70 -26.34 10.43
N GLU A 66 24.90 -25.49 9.79
CA GLU A 66 24.17 -25.84 8.56
C GLU A 66 25.12 -26.21 7.43
N ALA A 67 26.21 -25.46 7.22
CA ALA A 67 27.19 -25.76 6.19
C ALA A 67 27.86 -27.13 6.42
N ILE A 68 28.23 -27.42 7.67
CA ILE A 68 28.82 -28.71 8.07
C ILE A 68 27.84 -29.85 7.77
N ALA A 69 26.59 -29.72 8.20
CA ALA A 69 25.58 -30.75 8.00
C ALA A 69 25.22 -30.93 6.51
N ARG A 70 25.14 -29.84 5.75
CA ARG A 70 24.71 -29.84 4.35
C ARG A 70 25.74 -30.41 3.40
N TYR A 71 27.02 -30.11 3.62
CA TYR A 71 28.10 -30.49 2.70
C TYR A 71 29.00 -31.60 3.24
N GLY A 72 28.74 -32.09 4.45
CA GLY A 72 29.49 -33.20 5.05
C GLY A 72 30.97 -32.88 5.27
N VAL A 73 31.30 -31.60 5.49
CA VAL A 73 32.70 -31.18 5.72
C VAL A 73 33.15 -31.59 7.12
N THR A 74 34.45 -31.88 7.27
CA THR A 74 35.06 -32.33 8.53
C THR A 74 34.91 -31.28 9.63
N ASP A 75 35.21 -30.02 9.30
CA ASP A 75 34.98 -28.87 10.18
C ASP A 75 34.92 -27.58 9.36
N ALA A 76 34.26 -26.56 9.90
CA ALA A 76 34.22 -25.24 9.31
C ALA A 76 34.16 -24.17 10.38
N ARG A 77 34.71 -22.99 10.08
CA ARG A 77 34.79 -21.85 10.99
C ARG A 77 34.60 -20.54 10.25
N CYS A 78 34.05 -19.56 10.95
CA CYS A 78 33.92 -18.20 10.46
C CYS A 78 34.29 -17.22 11.57
N VAL A 79 35.03 -16.19 11.20
CA VAL A 79 35.44 -15.12 12.12
C VAL A 79 35.10 -13.79 11.47
N HIS A 80 34.47 -12.89 12.22
CA HIS A 80 34.13 -11.55 11.74
C HIS A 80 34.67 -10.48 12.69
N ARG A 81 35.27 -9.43 12.12
CA ARG A 81 35.80 -8.31 12.89
C ARG A 81 34.74 -7.22 13.10
N THR A 82 34.72 -6.63 14.29
CA THR A 82 33.89 -5.48 14.67
C THR A 82 34.78 -4.30 15.05
N GLY A 83 34.22 -3.09 15.11
CA GLY A 83 34.96 -1.85 15.33
C GLY A 83 35.50 -1.23 14.04
N ASP A 84 36.51 -0.38 14.17
CA ASP A 84 37.07 0.38 13.05
C ASP A 84 38.16 -0.40 12.30
N LEU A 85 38.02 -0.50 10.98
CA LEU A 85 38.90 -1.18 10.06
C LEU A 85 39.45 -0.21 9.01
N LYS A 86 40.74 -0.31 8.74
CA LYS A 86 41.43 0.46 7.70
C LYS A 86 41.40 -0.27 6.37
N ILE A 87 41.66 0.45 5.28
CA ILE A 87 41.88 -0.16 3.96
C ILE A 87 42.96 -1.25 4.06
N GLY A 88 42.67 -2.43 3.51
CA GLY A 88 43.54 -3.59 3.57
C GLY A 88 43.30 -4.50 4.79
N ASP A 89 42.55 -4.06 5.80
CA ASP A 89 42.23 -4.91 6.95
C ASP A 89 41.27 -6.04 6.55
N MET A 90 41.44 -7.20 7.16
CA MET A 90 40.52 -8.33 7.02
C MET A 90 39.28 -8.11 7.91
N ALA A 91 38.11 -8.05 7.28
CA ALA A 91 36.82 -7.91 7.94
C ALA A 91 36.19 -9.26 8.30
N VAL A 92 36.38 -10.26 7.44
CA VAL A 92 35.79 -11.58 7.64
C VAL A 92 36.73 -12.66 7.10
N TRP A 93 36.82 -13.76 7.83
CA TRP A 93 37.53 -14.97 7.43
C TRP A 93 36.59 -16.17 7.54
N VAL A 94 36.58 -17.02 6.52
CA VAL A 94 35.81 -18.26 6.52
C VAL A 94 36.74 -19.39 6.10
N GLY A 95 36.73 -20.51 6.81
CA GLY A 95 37.48 -21.71 6.45
C GLY A 95 36.63 -22.97 6.54
N ALA A 96 36.82 -23.89 5.60
CA ALA A 96 36.19 -25.20 5.60
C ALA A 96 37.20 -26.29 5.19
N SER A 97 37.22 -27.38 5.96
CA SER A 97 38.05 -28.57 5.72
C SER A 97 37.18 -29.78 5.43
N ALA A 98 37.48 -30.53 4.38
CA ALA A 98 36.70 -31.69 3.96
C ALA A 98 37.60 -32.80 3.38
N PRO A 99 37.12 -34.04 3.26
CA PRO A 99 37.85 -35.12 2.58
C PRO A 99 38.22 -34.77 1.13
N HIS A 100 37.33 -34.08 0.42
CA HIS A 100 37.51 -33.66 -0.97
C HIS A 100 37.32 -32.15 -1.14
N ARG A 101 37.89 -31.59 -2.22
CA ARG A 101 37.98 -30.14 -2.43
C ARG A 101 36.63 -29.48 -2.73
N ASP A 102 35.72 -30.18 -3.41
CA ASP A 102 34.47 -29.58 -3.92
C ASP A 102 33.52 -29.22 -2.78
N GLU A 103 33.44 -30.08 -1.75
CA GLU A 103 32.68 -29.86 -0.53
C GLU A 103 33.27 -28.70 0.28
N ALA A 104 34.61 -28.60 0.34
CA ALA A 104 35.28 -27.47 1.00
C ALA A 104 34.93 -26.14 0.31
N PHE A 105 34.95 -26.07 -1.02
CA PHE A 105 34.54 -24.88 -1.77
C PHE A 105 33.08 -24.52 -1.54
N ARG A 106 32.18 -25.50 -1.66
CA ARG A 106 30.73 -25.29 -1.51
C ARG A 106 30.36 -24.82 -0.09
N ALA A 107 30.96 -25.42 0.94
CA ALA A 107 30.75 -25.01 2.32
C ALA A 107 31.30 -23.60 2.59
N CYS A 108 32.52 -23.31 2.15
CA CYS A 108 33.14 -22.00 2.33
C CYS A 108 32.30 -20.89 1.65
N ARG A 109 31.83 -21.14 0.41
CA ARG A 109 30.97 -20.22 -0.33
C ARG A 109 29.62 -20.00 0.35
N TYR A 110 28.96 -21.09 0.76
CA TYR A 110 27.68 -21.01 1.46
C TYR A 110 27.78 -20.17 2.74
N ILE A 111 28.82 -20.39 3.56
CA ILE A 111 28.99 -19.65 4.81
C ILE A 111 29.13 -18.15 4.53
N ILE A 112 29.98 -17.71 3.59
CA ILE A 112 30.15 -16.27 3.35
C ILE A 112 28.88 -15.61 2.78
N ASP A 113 28.16 -16.30 1.90
CA ASP A 113 26.92 -15.77 1.32
C ASP A 113 25.83 -15.63 2.40
N GLU A 114 25.68 -16.64 3.26
CA GLU A 114 24.72 -16.59 4.38
C GLU A 114 25.13 -15.59 5.46
N ILE A 115 26.42 -15.42 5.75
CA ILE A 115 26.91 -14.39 6.68
C ILE A 115 26.52 -13.00 6.19
N LYS A 116 26.67 -12.72 4.89
CA LYS A 116 26.26 -11.45 4.30
C LYS A 116 24.75 -11.22 4.31
N HIS A 117 23.96 -12.29 4.38
CA HIS A 117 22.52 -12.25 4.28
C HIS A 117 21.80 -12.24 5.64
N ARG A 118 22.27 -13.05 6.60
CA ARG A 118 21.56 -13.35 7.85
C ARG A 118 22.20 -12.77 9.08
N LEU A 119 23.50 -12.47 9.05
CA LEU A 119 24.23 -12.07 10.25
C LEU A 119 23.87 -10.63 10.62
N PRO A 120 23.41 -10.34 11.85
CA PRO A 120 23.05 -8.99 12.31
C PRO A 120 24.31 -8.17 12.62
N ILE A 121 25.04 -7.80 11.57
CA ILE A 121 26.19 -6.90 11.59
C ILE A 121 25.91 -5.74 10.63
N TRP A 122 26.08 -4.51 11.11
CA TRP A 122 25.90 -3.29 10.36
C TRP A 122 27.25 -2.70 9.97
N LYS A 123 27.33 -2.21 8.73
CA LYS A 123 28.52 -1.60 8.15
C LYS A 123 28.28 -0.10 8.02
N LYS A 124 29.18 0.70 8.56
CA LYS A 124 29.26 2.15 8.35
C LYS A 124 30.49 2.46 7.52
N GLU A 125 30.32 3.21 6.43
CA GLU A 125 31.43 3.63 5.57
C GLU A 125 31.87 5.05 5.93
N HIS A 126 33.19 5.28 5.95
CA HIS A 126 33.78 6.61 6.11
C HIS A 126 34.34 7.06 4.77
N TYR A 127 33.82 8.16 4.24
CA TYR A 127 34.27 8.72 2.96
C TYR A 127 35.31 9.81 3.20
N VAL A 128 36.27 9.96 2.28
CA VAL A 128 37.33 10.96 2.32
C VAL A 128 36.79 12.41 2.39
N THR A 129 35.53 12.62 2.00
CA THR A 129 34.82 13.91 2.05
C THR A 129 34.27 14.28 3.44
N GLY A 130 34.39 13.40 4.43
CA GLY A 130 33.91 13.61 5.81
C GLY A 130 32.45 13.20 6.06
N GLU A 131 31.75 12.72 5.04
CA GLU A 131 30.42 12.11 5.18
C GLU A 131 30.55 10.65 5.66
N SER A 132 29.64 10.19 6.52
CA SER A 132 29.57 8.78 6.93
C SER A 132 28.15 8.26 6.74
N ASN A 133 28.01 7.15 6.00
CA ASN A 133 26.71 6.55 5.72
C ASN A 133 26.61 5.16 6.33
N TRP A 134 25.47 4.90 6.96
CA TRP A 134 25.08 3.54 7.32
C TRP A 134 24.63 2.82 6.07
N VAL A 135 25.37 1.77 5.70
CA VAL A 135 24.99 0.89 4.61
C VAL A 135 24.33 -0.32 5.23
N ALA A 136 23.00 -0.39 5.13
CA ALA A 136 22.30 -1.63 5.39
C ALA A 136 22.81 -2.68 4.40
N CYS A 137 23.13 -3.88 4.86
CA CYS A 137 23.37 -5.04 4.00
C CYS A 137 22.04 -5.48 3.36
N THR A 138 21.46 -4.64 2.52
CA THR A 138 20.37 -4.98 1.62
C THR A 138 20.96 -5.19 0.24
N HIS A 139 21.19 -6.44 -0.15
CA HIS A 139 21.42 -6.76 -1.56
C HIS A 139 20.37 -7.74 -2.07
N VAL A 140 19.70 -7.25 -3.11
CA VAL A 140 18.77 -7.93 -3.99
C VAL A 140 19.44 -9.19 -4.56
N TYR A 141 18.73 -10.32 -4.47
CA TYR A 141 19.10 -11.57 -5.11
C TYR A 141 19.24 -11.36 -6.63
N ARG A 142 20.43 -11.65 -7.18
CA ARG A 142 20.62 -11.97 -8.59
C ARG A 142 20.95 -13.45 -8.67
N GLU A 143 20.10 -14.18 -9.37
CA GLU A 143 20.34 -15.55 -9.79
C GLU A 143 21.64 -15.58 -10.60
N HIS A 144 22.67 -16.25 -10.08
CA HIS A 144 23.87 -16.56 -10.86
C HIS A 144 23.64 -17.89 -11.56
N GLU A 145 23.34 -17.82 -12.86
CA GLU A 145 23.44 -18.94 -13.77
C GLU A 145 24.90 -19.39 -13.92
N HIS A 146 25.07 -20.72 -14.00
CA HIS A 146 26.01 -21.53 -14.78
C HIS A 146 26.60 -22.68 -13.95
N GLU A 147 26.18 -23.91 -14.27
CA GLU A 147 27.05 -24.78 -15.06
C GLU A 147 26.30 -25.97 -15.65
N ASP A 148 26.61 -26.21 -16.92
CA ASP A 148 26.12 -27.24 -17.80
C ASP A 148 26.46 -28.66 -17.32
N HIS A 149 25.49 -29.57 -17.41
CA HIS A 149 25.80 -30.98 -17.63
C HIS A 149 24.83 -31.56 -18.65
N HIS A 150 25.40 -31.86 -19.82
CA HIS A 150 24.81 -32.71 -20.84
C HIS A 150 24.34 -34.04 -20.24
N GLY A 151 23.04 -34.29 -20.36
CA GLY A 151 22.43 -35.59 -20.09
C GLY A 151 21.05 -35.60 -20.73
N HIS A 152 20.96 -36.15 -21.95
CA HIS A 152 19.69 -36.44 -22.60
C HIS A 152 18.88 -37.41 -21.74
N HIS A 153 17.99 -36.87 -20.92
CA HIS A 153 16.91 -37.64 -20.31
C HIS A 153 15.59 -36.93 -20.60
N HIS A 154 14.67 -37.71 -21.17
CA HIS A 154 13.30 -37.33 -21.43
C HIS A 154 12.71 -36.59 -20.22
N HIS A 155 12.40 -35.31 -20.39
CA HIS A 155 11.63 -34.56 -19.41
C HIS A 155 10.19 -35.05 -19.45
N ASP A 156 9.87 -35.93 -18.50
CA ASP A 156 8.57 -35.96 -17.88
C ASP A 156 8.29 -34.53 -17.38
N HIS A 157 7.16 -33.95 -17.78
CA HIS A 157 6.73 -32.64 -17.32
C HIS A 157 6.40 -32.73 -15.81
N ALA A 158 7.42 -32.55 -14.97
CA ALA A 158 7.23 -32.36 -13.54
C ALA A 158 6.38 -31.11 -13.36
N HIS A 159 5.12 -31.30 -12.97
CA HIS A 159 4.25 -30.21 -12.52
C HIS A 159 5.01 -29.36 -11.51
N ALA A 160 5.21 -28.08 -11.82
CA ALA A 160 5.82 -27.13 -10.89
C ALA A 160 5.09 -27.24 -9.54
N LYS A 161 5.85 -27.39 -8.45
CA LYS A 161 5.24 -27.45 -7.12
C LYS A 161 4.38 -26.19 -6.91
N PRO A 162 3.13 -26.33 -6.44
CA PRO A 162 2.30 -25.16 -6.20
C PRO A 162 2.98 -24.23 -5.20
N PHE A 163 2.93 -22.93 -5.46
CA PHE A 163 3.46 -21.91 -4.56
C PHE A 163 2.82 -22.04 -3.18
N VAL A 164 3.64 -22.03 -2.14
CA VAL A 164 3.20 -22.02 -0.74
C VAL A 164 3.75 -20.77 -0.08
N PRO A 165 2.89 -19.83 0.39
CA PRO A 165 3.34 -18.66 1.11
C PRO A 165 4.00 -19.05 2.45
N ASP A 166 5.04 -18.32 2.86
CA ASP A 166 5.66 -18.46 4.19
C ASP A 166 5.13 -17.40 5.16
N TYR A 167 4.21 -17.81 6.04
CA TYR A 167 3.68 -16.96 7.11
C TYR A 167 4.37 -17.14 8.45
N SER A 168 5.50 -17.88 8.51
CA SER A 168 6.14 -18.28 9.77
C SER A 168 6.48 -17.09 10.68
N ARG A 169 6.83 -15.92 10.10
CA ARG A 169 7.15 -14.71 10.87
C ARG A 169 5.95 -14.14 11.59
N GLN A 170 4.79 -14.06 10.94
CA GLN A 170 3.57 -13.55 11.58
C GLN A 170 2.91 -14.59 12.47
N VAL A 171 2.94 -15.88 12.11
CA VAL A 171 2.42 -16.99 12.95
C VAL A 171 3.13 -17.06 14.30
N ARG A 172 4.40 -16.63 14.41
CA ARG A 172 5.12 -16.53 15.69
C ARG A 172 4.53 -15.51 16.67
N LEU A 173 3.75 -14.54 16.19
CA LEU A 173 3.06 -13.59 17.07
C LEU A 173 1.92 -14.31 17.79
N ARG A 174 1.83 -14.14 19.12
CA ARG A 174 0.84 -14.82 19.96
C ARG A 174 -0.60 -14.55 19.52
N GLU A 175 -0.88 -13.31 19.14
CA GLU A 175 -2.19 -12.85 18.68
C GLU A 175 -2.55 -13.37 17.27
N VAL A 176 -1.56 -13.86 16.52
CA VAL A 176 -1.76 -14.51 15.22
C VAL A 176 -1.80 -16.03 15.42
N GLY A 177 -0.67 -16.69 15.64
CA GLY A 177 -0.61 -18.15 15.71
C GLY A 177 -1.17 -18.83 14.45
N GLU A 178 -1.27 -20.15 14.48
CA GLU A 178 -1.90 -20.92 13.39
C GLU A 178 -3.39 -20.57 13.24
N ALA A 179 -4.08 -20.35 14.36
CA ALA A 179 -5.52 -20.05 14.36
C ALA A 179 -5.83 -18.69 13.75
N GLY A 180 -5.04 -17.65 14.06
CA GLY A 180 -5.18 -16.32 13.46
C GLY A 180 -4.81 -16.32 11.99
N GLN A 181 -3.78 -17.08 11.59
CA GLN A 181 -3.47 -17.25 10.17
C GLN A 181 -4.62 -17.91 9.40
N ALA A 182 -5.21 -18.98 9.95
CA ALA A 182 -6.38 -19.62 9.37
C ALA A 182 -7.58 -18.66 9.30
N LYS A 183 -7.74 -17.79 10.30
CA LYS A 183 -8.77 -16.76 10.30
C LYS A 183 -8.54 -15.73 9.19
N LEU A 184 -7.31 -15.25 8.99
CA LEU A 184 -6.96 -14.37 7.87
C LEU A 184 -7.27 -15.05 6.53
N ALA A 185 -6.86 -16.31 6.36
CA ALA A 185 -7.12 -17.09 5.14
C ALA A 185 -8.62 -17.35 4.87
N ALA A 186 -9.48 -17.31 5.89
CA ALA A 186 -10.93 -17.39 5.73
C ALA A 186 -11.62 -16.03 5.54
N SER A 187 -10.91 -14.93 5.81
CA SER A 187 -11.47 -13.57 5.82
C SER A 187 -11.59 -12.98 4.41
N ARG A 188 -12.59 -12.11 4.25
CA ARG A 188 -12.91 -11.41 3.01
C ARG A 188 -12.90 -9.90 3.28
N VAL A 189 -12.03 -9.16 2.61
CA VAL A 189 -11.92 -7.70 2.76
C VAL A 189 -12.25 -7.00 1.46
N LEU A 190 -13.12 -5.99 1.52
CA LEU A 190 -13.38 -5.08 0.40
C LEU A 190 -12.49 -3.85 0.52
N VAL A 191 -11.74 -3.52 -0.52
CA VAL A 191 -10.94 -2.30 -0.63
C VAL A 191 -11.57 -1.40 -1.68
N ILE A 192 -12.05 -0.22 -1.28
CA ILE A 192 -12.66 0.77 -2.15
C ILE A 192 -11.59 1.82 -2.51
N GLY A 193 -11.12 1.80 -3.75
CA GLY A 193 -10.00 2.59 -4.24
C GLY A 193 -8.68 1.82 -4.22
N ALA A 194 -8.06 1.68 -5.39
CA ALA A 194 -6.74 1.08 -5.60
C ALA A 194 -5.67 2.16 -5.89
N GLY A 195 -5.86 3.35 -5.31
CA GLY A 195 -4.98 4.51 -5.41
C GLY A 195 -3.86 4.52 -4.35
N GLY A 196 -3.44 5.72 -3.92
CA GLY A 196 -2.29 5.87 -3.02
C GLY A 196 -2.47 5.19 -1.66
N LEU A 197 -3.66 5.31 -1.07
CA LEU A 197 -4.03 4.62 0.17
C LEU A 197 -4.26 3.11 -0.06
N GLY A 198 -4.91 2.77 -1.18
CA GLY A 198 -5.27 1.39 -1.51
C GLY A 198 -4.08 0.49 -1.84
N CYS A 199 -3.05 1.01 -2.51
CA CYS A 199 -1.85 0.26 -2.87
C CYS A 199 -1.19 -0.48 -1.68
N PRO A 200 -0.83 0.20 -0.57
CA PRO A 200 -0.30 -0.49 0.61
C PRO A 200 -1.35 -1.40 1.27
N VAL A 201 -2.62 -1.01 1.35
CA VAL A 201 -3.69 -1.86 1.91
C VAL A 201 -3.76 -3.20 1.19
N ILE A 202 -3.89 -3.18 -0.13
CA ILE A 202 -3.98 -4.39 -0.97
C ILE A 202 -2.72 -5.24 -0.81
N SER A 203 -1.54 -4.61 -0.87
CA SER A 203 -0.26 -5.32 -0.78
C SER A 203 -0.06 -5.99 0.58
N TYR A 204 -0.31 -5.28 1.68
CA TYR A 204 -0.13 -5.81 3.04
C TYR A 204 -1.18 -6.87 3.38
N LEU A 205 -2.44 -6.71 2.98
CA LEU A 205 -3.47 -7.72 3.23
C LEU A 205 -3.24 -9.00 2.41
N ALA A 206 -2.81 -8.87 1.14
CA ALA A 206 -2.44 -10.01 0.32
C ALA A 206 -1.21 -10.74 0.89
N GLY A 207 -0.17 -9.97 1.27
CA GLY A 207 1.04 -10.50 1.90
C GLY A 207 0.77 -11.17 3.25
N ALA A 208 -0.21 -10.69 4.02
CA ALA A 208 -0.64 -11.31 5.28
C ALA A 208 -1.50 -12.58 5.08
N GLY A 209 -1.93 -12.86 3.85
CA GLY A 209 -2.73 -14.04 3.54
C GLY A 209 -4.22 -13.90 3.84
N VAL A 210 -4.78 -12.70 3.69
CA VAL A 210 -6.25 -12.54 3.66
C VAL A 210 -6.82 -13.35 2.49
N GLY A 211 -7.80 -14.23 2.75
CA GLY A 211 -8.27 -15.21 1.78
C GLY A 211 -8.87 -14.63 0.51
N MET A 212 -9.60 -13.52 0.63
CA MET A 212 -10.21 -12.83 -0.50
C MET A 212 -10.13 -11.31 -0.36
N LEU A 213 -9.69 -10.66 -1.42
CA LEU A 213 -9.74 -9.20 -1.58
C LEU A 213 -10.77 -8.84 -2.65
N GLY A 214 -11.80 -8.09 -2.27
CA GLY A 214 -12.61 -7.32 -3.20
C GLY A 214 -11.90 -6.00 -3.51
N VAL A 215 -11.79 -5.60 -4.77
CA VAL A 215 -11.19 -4.31 -5.16
C VAL A 215 -12.18 -3.56 -6.03
N VAL A 216 -12.53 -2.34 -5.61
CA VAL A 216 -13.37 -1.41 -6.37
C VAL A 216 -12.50 -0.25 -6.86
N ASP A 217 -12.31 -0.13 -8.16
CA ASP A 217 -11.65 1.03 -8.75
C ASP A 217 -12.00 1.12 -10.25
N GLY A 218 -12.62 2.24 -10.64
CA GLY A 218 -13.01 2.48 -12.03
C GLY A 218 -11.99 3.28 -12.86
N ASP A 219 -10.92 3.76 -12.23
CA ASP A 219 -9.94 4.59 -12.91
C ASP A 219 -8.96 3.75 -13.73
N ARG A 220 -8.43 4.40 -14.76
CA ARG A 220 -7.18 3.97 -15.40
C ARG A 220 -5.99 4.61 -14.70
N LEU A 221 -4.85 3.93 -14.75
CA LEU A 221 -3.61 4.46 -14.22
C LEU A 221 -3.11 5.62 -15.09
N ASP A 222 -2.85 6.77 -14.47
CA ASP A 222 -2.22 7.92 -15.12
C ASP A 222 -0.75 8.07 -14.67
N ALA A 223 0.12 8.64 -15.51
CA ALA A 223 1.53 8.85 -15.16
C ALA A 223 1.71 9.72 -13.90
N SER A 224 0.83 10.69 -13.67
CA SER A 224 0.81 11.53 -12.46
C SER A 224 0.48 10.75 -11.17
N ASN A 225 0.07 9.50 -11.27
CA ASN A 225 -0.28 8.66 -10.12
C ASN A 225 0.94 7.94 -9.54
N LEU A 226 1.96 7.68 -10.37
CA LEU A 226 3.09 6.80 -10.05
C LEU A 226 3.92 7.25 -8.84
N HIS A 227 4.00 8.56 -8.56
CA HIS A 227 4.77 9.07 -7.42
C HIS A 227 4.21 8.66 -6.05
N ARG A 228 2.96 8.17 -5.99
CA ARG A 228 2.29 7.77 -4.74
C ARG A 228 1.56 6.42 -4.82
N GLN A 229 1.48 5.80 -5.99
CA GLN A 229 0.82 4.50 -6.21
C GLN A 229 1.89 3.46 -6.58
N THR A 230 2.72 3.12 -5.58
CA THR A 230 3.99 2.38 -5.77
C THR A 230 3.85 0.90 -6.11
N MET A 231 2.62 0.38 -6.15
CA MET A 231 2.33 -0.98 -6.62
C MET A 231 2.38 -1.09 -8.15
N TYR A 232 2.29 0.03 -8.87
CA TYR A 232 2.27 0.09 -10.33
C TYR A 232 3.57 0.67 -10.90
N ASP A 233 3.78 0.46 -12.20
CA ASP A 233 4.93 1.01 -12.92
C ASP A 233 4.56 1.68 -14.25
N ALA A 234 5.54 2.33 -14.89
CA ALA A 234 5.31 3.14 -16.09
C ALA A 234 4.72 2.35 -17.28
N ARG A 235 4.87 1.02 -17.30
CA ARG A 235 4.32 0.18 -18.37
C ARG A 235 2.82 -0.09 -18.19
N ASP A 236 2.31 0.11 -16.98
CA ASP A 236 0.92 -0.12 -16.62
C ASP A 236 0.02 1.10 -16.97
N VAL A 237 0.60 2.23 -17.40
CA VAL A 237 -0.14 3.48 -17.68
C VAL A 237 -1.20 3.25 -18.75
N GLY A 238 -2.43 3.70 -18.47
CA GLY A 238 -3.60 3.51 -19.31
C GLY A 238 -4.41 2.24 -19.00
N GLU A 239 -3.88 1.28 -18.23
CA GLU A 239 -4.65 0.11 -17.80
C GLU A 239 -5.57 0.43 -16.60
N TYR A 240 -6.64 -0.35 -16.42
CA TYR A 240 -7.53 -0.18 -15.26
C TYR A 240 -6.82 -0.55 -13.95
N LYS A 241 -6.91 0.31 -12.95
CA LYS A 241 -6.28 0.08 -11.63
C LYS A 241 -6.78 -1.20 -10.96
N ALA A 242 -8.07 -1.52 -11.09
CA ALA A 242 -8.63 -2.77 -10.58
C ALA A 242 -7.96 -4.02 -11.19
N ASP A 243 -7.71 -4.04 -12.50
CA ASP A 243 -7.04 -5.16 -13.17
C ASP A 243 -5.57 -5.26 -12.76
N LEU A 244 -4.90 -4.11 -12.66
CA LEU A 244 -3.52 -4.04 -12.19
C LEU A 244 -3.41 -4.55 -10.76
N ALA A 245 -4.30 -4.14 -9.85
CA ALA A 245 -4.33 -4.63 -8.48
C ALA A 245 -4.48 -6.15 -8.42
N ALA A 246 -5.38 -6.75 -9.20
CA ALA A 246 -5.51 -8.21 -9.27
C ALA A 246 -4.22 -8.89 -9.75
N ARG A 247 -3.59 -8.35 -10.79
CA ARG A 247 -2.31 -8.85 -11.32
C ARG A 247 -1.22 -8.82 -10.25
N ARG A 248 -1.15 -7.73 -9.48
CA ARG A 248 -0.15 -7.52 -8.43
C ARG A 248 -0.39 -8.43 -7.23
N VAL A 249 -1.64 -8.63 -6.82
CA VAL A 249 -2.00 -9.62 -5.78
C VAL A 249 -1.64 -11.03 -6.23
N ALA A 250 -1.97 -11.43 -7.46
CA ALA A 250 -1.66 -12.76 -7.97
C ALA A 250 -0.14 -13.02 -8.05
N ALA A 251 0.64 -11.98 -8.38
CA ALA A 251 2.11 -12.06 -8.40
C ALA A 251 2.72 -12.11 -6.99
N LEU A 252 2.15 -11.35 -6.04
CA LEU A 252 2.63 -11.29 -4.66
C LEU A 252 2.25 -12.54 -3.86
N ASN A 253 1.00 -12.98 -3.99
CA ASN A 253 0.47 -14.11 -3.27
C ASN A 253 -0.69 -14.79 -4.04
N PRO A 254 -0.41 -15.83 -4.85
CA PRO A 254 -1.41 -16.51 -5.67
C PRO A 254 -2.44 -17.34 -4.88
N THR A 255 -2.31 -17.48 -3.55
CA THR A 255 -3.35 -18.13 -2.74
C THR A 255 -4.50 -17.20 -2.40
N VAL A 256 -4.35 -15.89 -2.62
CA VAL A 256 -5.37 -14.87 -2.35
C VAL A 256 -6.29 -14.73 -3.54
N ARG A 257 -7.60 -14.85 -3.31
CA ARG A 257 -8.61 -14.64 -4.35
C ARG A 257 -8.91 -13.17 -4.51
N VAL A 258 -9.08 -12.71 -5.75
CA VAL A 258 -9.46 -11.32 -6.04
C VAL A 258 -10.81 -11.26 -6.75
N GLN A 259 -11.69 -10.37 -6.29
CA GLN A 259 -12.95 -10.03 -6.95
C GLN A 259 -12.95 -8.54 -7.30
N LEU A 260 -13.31 -8.20 -8.54
CA LEU A 260 -13.16 -6.84 -9.06
C LEU A 260 -14.50 -6.17 -9.33
N TRP A 261 -14.56 -4.87 -9.04
CA TRP A 261 -15.55 -3.93 -9.55
C TRP A 261 -14.81 -2.80 -10.25
N LYS A 262 -15.04 -2.66 -11.56
CA LYS A 262 -14.45 -1.61 -12.40
C LYS A 262 -15.35 -0.37 -12.52
N GLU A 263 -16.44 -0.37 -11.76
CA GLU A 263 -17.36 0.75 -11.64
C GLU A 263 -17.41 1.14 -10.17
N PRO A 264 -17.56 2.44 -9.86
CA PRO A 264 -17.76 2.89 -8.49
C PRO A 264 -18.96 2.19 -7.83
N LEU A 265 -18.91 2.03 -6.50
CA LEU A 265 -20.09 1.59 -5.77
C LEU A 265 -21.13 2.71 -5.72
N ASP A 266 -22.37 2.36 -6.05
CA ASP A 266 -23.49 3.29 -5.96
C ASP A 266 -24.53 2.86 -4.91
N ALA A 267 -25.51 3.75 -4.67
CA ALA A 267 -26.49 3.56 -3.61
C ALA A 267 -27.44 2.37 -3.83
N ARG A 268 -27.57 1.89 -5.08
CA ARG A 268 -28.45 0.79 -5.47
C ARG A 268 -27.87 -0.56 -5.07
N HIS A 269 -26.54 -0.71 -5.09
CA HIS A 269 -25.89 -2.00 -4.85
C HIS A 269 -24.87 -2.03 -3.71
N VAL A 270 -24.50 -0.87 -3.12
CA VAL A 270 -23.49 -0.82 -2.04
C VAL A 270 -23.83 -1.73 -0.86
N LEU A 271 -25.10 -1.83 -0.46
CA LEU A 271 -25.49 -2.67 0.68
C LEU A 271 -25.29 -4.16 0.41
N ASP A 272 -25.58 -4.61 -0.80
CA ASP A 272 -25.43 -6.01 -1.19
C ASP A 272 -23.97 -6.39 -1.36
N VAL A 273 -23.13 -5.45 -1.79
CA VAL A 273 -21.69 -5.62 -1.82
C VAL A 273 -21.13 -5.68 -0.39
N PHE A 274 -21.49 -4.76 0.50
CA PHE A 274 -20.98 -4.74 1.89
C PHE A 274 -21.27 -6.03 2.65
N ARG A 275 -22.49 -6.57 2.53
CA ARG A 275 -22.89 -7.84 3.17
C ARG A 275 -22.07 -9.06 2.76
N GLN A 276 -21.32 -8.95 1.66
CA GLN A 276 -20.44 -10.01 1.21
C GLN A 276 -19.12 -10.01 2.00
N PHE A 277 -18.69 -8.93 2.64
CA PHE A 277 -17.35 -8.86 3.22
C PHE A 277 -17.37 -8.81 4.75
N ASP A 278 -16.30 -9.30 5.37
CA ASP A 278 -16.13 -9.27 6.83
C ASP A 278 -15.66 -7.89 7.33
N LEU A 279 -15.04 -7.12 6.43
CA LEU A 279 -14.48 -5.79 6.68
C LEU A 279 -14.40 -5.01 5.36
N VAL A 280 -14.65 -3.71 5.43
CA VAL A 280 -14.42 -2.76 4.33
C VAL A 280 -13.30 -1.80 4.71
N VAL A 281 -12.45 -1.47 3.73
CA VAL A 281 -11.42 -0.44 3.84
C VAL A 281 -11.66 0.57 2.73
N GLU A 282 -11.98 1.81 3.12
CA GLU A 282 -12.28 2.90 2.21
C GLU A 282 -11.00 3.72 2.02
N CYS A 283 -10.52 3.75 0.78
CA CYS A 283 -9.23 4.29 0.37
C CYS A 283 -9.36 5.34 -0.75
N THR A 284 -10.57 5.86 -1.00
CA THR A 284 -10.79 6.90 -2.01
C THR A 284 -10.47 8.29 -1.46
N ASP A 285 -10.26 9.22 -2.36
CA ASP A 285 -10.17 10.65 -2.08
C ASP A 285 -11.51 11.38 -2.28
N ASP A 286 -12.59 10.62 -2.48
CA ASP A 286 -13.93 11.14 -2.76
C ASP A 286 -14.81 11.16 -1.50
N MET A 287 -15.31 12.35 -1.16
CA MET A 287 -16.17 12.49 0.04
C MET A 287 -17.50 11.77 -0.13
N ARG A 288 -18.11 11.77 -1.33
CA ARG A 288 -19.39 11.09 -1.56
C ARG A 288 -19.25 9.59 -1.30
N SER A 289 -18.20 8.96 -1.82
CA SER A 289 -17.83 7.57 -1.56
C SER A 289 -17.66 7.28 -0.06
N ARG A 290 -17.02 8.18 0.69
CA ARG A 290 -16.85 8.04 2.16
C ARG A 290 -18.17 8.06 2.91
N TYR A 291 -19.05 9.01 2.60
CA TYR A 291 -20.37 9.09 3.22
C TYR A 291 -21.22 7.88 2.86
N LEU A 292 -21.23 7.48 1.59
CA LEU A 292 -21.92 6.28 1.12
C LEU A 292 -21.42 5.02 1.83
N SER A 293 -20.10 4.87 1.95
CA SER A 293 -19.46 3.73 2.63
C SER A 293 -19.78 3.71 4.13
N SER A 294 -19.73 4.87 4.80
CA SER A 294 -20.11 4.99 6.21
C SER A 294 -21.58 4.65 6.44
N ASP A 295 -22.47 5.15 5.58
CA ASP A 295 -23.91 4.87 5.66
C ASP A 295 -24.17 3.38 5.42
N ALA A 296 -23.52 2.77 4.43
CA ALA A 296 -23.60 1.34 4.17
C ALA A 296 -23.08 0.49 5.34
N ALA A 297 -21.98 0.88 5.99
CA ALA A 297 -21.43 0.22 7.17
C ALA A 297 -22.43 0.23 8.34
N VAL A 298 -23.07 1.38 8.59
CA VAL A 298 -24.10 1.52 9.63
C VAL A 298 -25.32 0.65 9.33
N LEU A 299 -25.76 0.59 8.08
CA LEU A 299 -26.97 -0.15 7.68
C LEU A 299 -26.77 -1.66 7.62
N THR A 300 -25.55 -2.11 7.29
CA THR A 300 -25.24 -3.55 7.17
C THR A 300 -24.63 -4.13 8.43
N GLY A 301 -24.09 -3.31 9.32
CA GLY A 301 -23.28 -3.75 10.46
C GLY A 301 -21.87 -4.20 10.07
N THR A 302 -21.47 -3.99 8.83
CA THR A 302 -20.13 -4.35 8.34
C THR A 302 -19.10 -3.35 8.87
N PRO A 303 -18.03 -3.78 9.54
CA PRO A 303 -16.98 -2.88 9.99
C PRO A 303 -16.32 -2.15 8.81
N LEU A 304 -15.93 -0.90 9.04
CA LEU A 304 -15.33 -0.02 8.04
C LEU A 304 -14.11 0.71 8.63
N ILE A 305 -13.04 0.79 7.85
CA ILE A 305 -11.88 1.64 8.15
C ILE A 305 -11.79 2.73 7.09
N LEU A 306 -11.87 3.98 7.51
CA LEU A 306 -11.77 5.16 6.67
C LEU A 306 -10.41 5.84 6.87
N ALA A 307 -9.82 6.31 5.79
CA ALA A 307 -8.73 7.26 5.88
C ALA A 307 -8.87 8.41 4.89
N SER A 308 -8.31 9.55 5.25
CA SER A 308 -8.19 10.71 4.37
C SER A 308 -6.80 11.31 4.48
N ILE A 309 -6.39 12.05 3.45
CA ILE A 309 -5.07 12.69 3.40
C ILE A 309 -5.22 14.12 2.88
N TYR A 310 -4.43 15.03 3.44
CA TYR A 310 -4.30 16.39 2.98
C TYR A 310 -2.86 16.86 3.20
N GLN A 311 -2.14 17.16 2.13
CA GLN A 311 -0.73 17.57 2.16
C GLN A 311 0.17 16.58 2.92
N TYR A 312 0.51 16.88 4.18
CA TYR A 312 1.38 16.09 5.07
C TYR A 312 0.60 15.42 6.21
N GLU A 313 -0.71 15.59 6.24
CA GLU A 313 -1.58 15.12 7.31
C GLU A 313 -2.53 14.04 6.79
N GLY A 314 -3.00 13.20 7.72
CA GLY A 314 -4.00 12.20 7.43
C GLY A 314 -4.96 12.02 8.60
N GLN A 315 -6.12 11.47 8.28
CA GLN A 315 -7.11 11.06 9.27
C GLN A 315 -7.34 9.56 9.14
N LEU A 316 -7.60 8.90 10.27
CA LEU A 316 -7.92 7.48 10.31
C LEU A 316 -9.05 7.24 11.31
N GLN A 317 -10.11 6.58 10.87
CA GLN A 317 -11.27 6.27 11.69
C GLN A 317 -11.68 4.80 11.50
N PHE A 318 -11.94 4.11 12.61
CA PHE A 318 -12.58 2.80 12.60
C PHE A 318 -14.06 2.96 12.97
N ILE A 319 -14.95 2.43 12.12
CA ILE A 319 -16.39 2.37 12.34
C ILE A 319 -16.77 0.90 12.49
N SER A 320 -17.22 0.51 13.69
CA SER A 320 -17.52 -0.90 13.96
C SER A 320 -18.81 -1.42 13.31
N GLY A 321 -19.68 -0.53 12.81
CA GLY A 321 -21.02 -0.86 12.29
C GLY A 321 -22.04 -1.26 13.38
N LYS A 322 -21.63 -1.38 14.65
CA LYS A 322 -22.52 -1.77 15.75
C LYS A 322 -23.46 -0.63 16.14
N PRO A 323 -24.72 -0.91 16.52
CA PRO A 323 -25.63 0.10 17.05
C PRO A 323 -25.00 0.87 18.22
N GLY A 324 -25.10 2.21 18.16
CA GLY A 324 -24.54 3.11 19.18
C GLY A 324 -23.05 3.41 19.05
N ALA A 325 -22.33 2.79 18.11
CA ALA A 325 -20.96 3.19 17.78
C ALA A 325 -20.93 4.48 16.94
N PRO A 326 -19.88 5.31 17.07
CA PRO A 326 -19.76 6.51 16.26
C PRO A 326 -19.59 6.16 14.77
N CYS A 327 -20.20 6.97 13.92
CA CYS A 327 -20.03 6.92 12.47
C CYS A 327 -19.46 8.25 11.96
N LEU A 328 -19.22 8.35 10.65
CA LEU A 328 -18.72 9.59 10.03
C LEU A 328 -19.66 10.78 10.31
N ARG A 329 -20.98 10.56 10.24
CA ARG A 329 -22.00 11.59 10.47
C ARG A 329 -22.09 12.07 11.91
N CYS A 330 -21.63 11.29 12.89
CA CYS A 330 -21.57 11.76 14.28
C CYS A 330 -20.56 12.89 14.46
N LEU A 331 -19.53 12.96 13.59
CA LEU A 331 -18.55 14.04 13.59
C LEU A 331 -18.86 15.10 12.54
N TRP A 332 -19.32 14.68 11.36
CA TRP A 332 -19.66 15.56 10.24
C TRP A 332 -21.07 15.24 9.71
N PRO A 333 -22.13 15.81 10.32
CA PRO A 333 -23.52 15.47 10.04
C PRO A 333 -23.93 15.51 8.56
N GLN A 334 -23.45 16.54 7.86
CA GLN A 334 -23.77 16.81 6.46
C GLN A 334 -22.53 16.65 5.60
N GLU A 335 -22.74 16.09 4.41
CA GLU A 335 -21.69 16.06 3.38
C GLU A 335 -21.31 17.50 3.00
N PRO A 336 -20.03 17.88 3.08
CA PRO A 336 -19.61 19.22 2.71
C PRO A 336 -19.76 19.46 1.21
N ALA A 337 -20.10 20.69 0.82
CA ALA A 337 -20.18 21.07 -0.59
C ALA A 337 -18.81 20.86 -1.29
N PRO A 338 -18.76 20.40 -2.55
CA PRO A 338 -17.49 20.18 -3.26
C PRO A 338 -16.55 21.38 -3.30
N GLU A 339 -17.09 22.60 -3.24
CA GLU A 339 -16.34 23.86 -3.27
C GLU A 339 -15.59 24.16 -1.97
N THR A 340 -16.04 23.60 -0.84
CA THR A 340 -15.37 23.79 0.47
C THR A 340 -14.25 22.78 0.71
N ILE A 341 -14.10 21.80 -0.19
CA ILE A 341 -13.09 20.75 -0.11
C ILE A 341 -11.93 21.12 -1.03
N GLY A 342 -10.77 21.47 -0.46
CA GLY A 342 -9.54 21.61 -1.24
C GLY A 342 -9.21 20.29 -1.93
N SER A 343 -9.16 20.26 -3.26
CA SER A 343 -8.82 19.02 -3.97
C SER A 343 -7.35 18.65 -3.72
N CYS A 344 -7.06 17.37 -3.48
CA CYS A 344 -5.68 16.87 -3.36
C CYS A 344 -4.83 17.21 -4.61
N THR A 345 -5.47 17.35 -5.77
CA THR A 345 -4.83 17.77 -7.02
C THR A 345 -4.35 19.23 -6.99
N LEU A 346 -5.10 20.13 -6.34
CA LEU A 346 -4.75 21.55 -6.18
C LEU A 346 -3.81 21.79 -4.99
N ALA A 347 -3.99 21.06 -3.89
CA ALA A 347 -3.19 21.21 -2.68
C ALA A 347 -1.86 20.44 -2.72
N GLY A 348 -1.75 19.43 -3.58
CA GLY A 348 -0.63 18.50 -3.64
C GLY A 348 -0.63 17.49 -2.50
N VAL A 349 0.09 16.38 -2.69
CA VAL A 349 0.31 15.37 -1.63
C VAL A 349 1.73 14.81 -1.74
N LEU A 350 2.42 14.72 -0.61
CA LEU A 350 3.74 14.10 -0.55
C LEU A 350 3.56 12.57 -0.66
N GLY A 351 4.22 11.92 -1.63
CA GLY A 351 4.00 10.52 -1.98
C GLY A 351 3.98 9.51 -0.81
N PRO A 352 4.92 9.58 0.14
CA PRO A 352 4.90 8.77 1.36
C PRO A 352 3.65 8.88 2.24
N VAL A 353 2.94 10.02 2.24
CA VAL A 353 1.79 10.28 3.13
C VAL A 353 0.68 9.23 2.94
N PRO A 354 0.11 9.02 1.73
CA PRO A 354 -0.84 7.93 1.51
C PRO A 354 -0.24 6.55 1.76
N GLY A 355 1.06 6.36 1.54
CA GLY A 355 1.74 5.10 1.82
C GLY A 355 1.68 4.74 3.31
N VAL A 356 2.02 5.69 4.18
CA VAL A 356 1.96 5.53 5.64
C VAL A 356 0.53 5.32 6.10
N LEU A 357 -0.41 6.18 5.69
CA LEU A 357 -1.80 6.09 6.13
C LEU A 357 -2.48 4.80 5.64
N GLY A 358 -2.19 4.35 4.43
CA GLY A 358 -2.70 3.06 3.93
C GLY A 358 -2.08 1.86 4.65
N ALA A 359 -0.81 1.93 5.06
CA ALA A 359 -0.22 0.91 5.94
C ALA A 359 -0.87 0.89 7.34
N MET A 360 -1.24 2.06 7.87
CA MET A 360 -2.03 2.15 9.10
C MET A 360 -3.43 1.54 8.91
N GLN A 361 -4.11 1.79 7.79
CA GLN A 361 -5.38 1.13 7.45
C GLN A 361 -5.23 -0.40 7.40
N ALA A 362 -4.18 -0.92 6.75
CA ALA A 362 -3.91 -2.35 6.71
C ALA A 362 -3.67 -2.94 8.10
N THR A 363 -2.96 -2.20 8.96
CA THR A 363 -2.71 -2.59 10.35
C THR A 363 -4.02 -2.66 11.15
N GLU A 364 -4.89 -1.66 11.01
CA GLU A 364 -6.22 -1.66 11.61
C GLU A 364 -7.06 -2.83 11.11
N ALA A 365 -7.01 -3.12 9.81
CA ALA A 365 -7.75 -4.22 9.21
C ALA A 365 -7.32 -5.58 9.79
N LEU A 366 -6.01 -5.84 9.86
CA LEU A 366 -5.48 -7.07 10.45
C LEU A 366 -5.85 -7.20 11.92
N LYS A 367 -5.81 -6.11 12.70
CA LYS A 367 -6.26 -6.12 14.10
C LYS A 367 -7.74 -6.50 14.21
N VAL A 368 -8.62 -5.91 13.40
CA VAL A 368 -10.04 -6.27 13.38
C VAL A 368 -10.23 -7.75 13.05
N LEU A 369 -9.61 -8.23 11.97
CA LEU A 369 -9.73 -9.62 11.52
C LEU A 369 -9.18 -10.60 12.55
N LEU A 370 -8.08 -10.27 13.24
CA LEU A 370 -7.50 -11.13 14.27
C LEU A 370 -8.23 -11.02 15.63
N GLY A 371 -9.11 -10.04 15.81
CA GLY A 371 -9.78 -9.78 17.09
C GLY A 371 -8.85 -9.12 18.13
N ILE A 372 -7.81 -8.44 17.67
CA ILE A 372 -6.94 -7.62 18.52
C ILE A 372 -7.72 -6.38 18.95
N PRO A 373 -7.66 -5.97 20.23
CA PRO A 373 -8.42 -4.82 20.74
C PRO A 373 -8.18 -3.54 19.95
N GLN A 374 -9.26 -2.77 19.80
CA GLN A 374 -9.25 -1.46 19.14
C GLN A 374 -9.40 -0.33 20.17
N PRO A 375 -8.29 0.14 20.78
CA PRO A 375 -8.36 1.14 21.86
C PRO A 375 -8.98 2.47 21.40
N ASN A 376 -8.87 2.79 20.11
CA ASN A 376 -9.28 4.05 19.51
C ASN A 376 -10.58 3.95 18.69
N ALA A 377 -11.36 2.87 18.86
CA ALA A 377 -12.58 2.60 18.08
C ALA A 377 -13.67 3.69 18.18
N GLY A 378 -13.60 4.57 19.17
CA GLY A 378 -14.51 5.68 19.38
C GLY A 378 -13.91 7.05 19.05
N SER A 379 -12.83 7.11 18.28
CA SER A 379 -12.09 8.35 18.03
C SER A 379 -11.66 8.50 16.57
N LEU A 380 -11.50 9.75 16.14
CA LEU A 380 -10.78 10.10 14.92
C LEU A 380 -9.30 10.27 15.27
N SER A 381 -8.42 9.56 14.57
CA SER A 381 -6.97 9.77 14.69
C SER A 381 -6.52 10.77 13.65
N LEU A 382 -5.90 11.86 14.09
CA LEU A 382 -5.21 12.83 13.26
C LEU A 382 -3.72 12.51 13.28
N VAL A 383 -3.11 12.34 12.11
CA VAL A 383 -1.71 11.99 11.94
C VAL A 383 -1.02 13.13 11.21
N ASN A 384 -0.03 13.75 11.82
CA ASN A 384 0.81 14.75 11.17
C ASN A 384 2.18 14.14 10.88
N LEU A 385 2.59 14.08 9.61
CA LEU A 385 3.85 13.45 9.21
C LEU A 385 5.04 14.41 9.16
N ILE A 386 4.84 15.71 9.45
CA ILE A 386 5.93 16.67 9.63
C ILE A 386 6.58 16.45 10.99
N ASP A 387 5.78 16.37 12.05
CA ASP A 387 6.26 16.19 13.43
C ASP A 387 6.06 14.76 13.98
N LEU A 388 5.44 13.88 13.18
CA LEU A 388 5.10 12.49 13.52
C LEU A 388 4.14 12.35 14.70
N SER A 389 3.35 13.39 14.99
CA SER A 389 2.35 13.36 16.05
C SER A 389 1.08 12.60 15.62
N ILE A 390 0.47 11.91 16.59
CA ILE A 390 -0.84 11.28 16.45
C ILE A 390 -1.74 11.79 17.57
N GLN A 391 -2.81 12.47 17.21
CA GLN A 391 -3.82 12.96 18.14
C GLN A 391 -5.12 12.18 17.97
N HIS A 392 -5.70 11.70 19.07
CA HIS A 392 -7.00 11.03 19.07
C HIS A 392 -8.08 12.00 19.53
N LEU A 393 -9.06 12.26 18.68
CA LEU A 393 -10.23 13.07 18.98
C LEU A 393 -11.42 12.14 19.30
N PRO A 394 -11.89 12.06 20.55
CA PRO A 394 -13.05 11.25 20.91
C PRO A 394 -14.30 11.74 20.17
N ILE A 395 -15.15 10.80 19.74
CA ILE A 395 -16.41 11.09 19.08
C ILE A 395 -17.55 10.70 20.03
N ASP A 396 -18.35 11.69 20.43
CA ASP A 396 -19.57 11.44 21.20
C ASP A 396 -20.70 11.02 20.25
N ALA A 397 -20.88 9.70 20.14
CA ALA A 397 -21.94 9.12 19.30
C ALA A 397 -23.35 9.49 19.77
N ALA A 398 -23.56 9.72 21.07
CA ALA A 398 -24.88 10.06 21.60
C ALA A 398 -25.25 11.50 21.22
N GLN A 399 -24.31 12.44 21.38
CA GLN A 399 -24.49 13.80 20.91
C GLN A 399 -24.65 13.84 19.39
N GLY A 400 -23.75 13.19 18.64
CA GLY A 400 -23.79 13.17 17.18
C GLY A 400 -25.09 12.58 16.63
N CYS A 401 -25.50 11.38 17.10
CA CYS A 401 -26.77 10.80 16.65
C CYS A 401 -27.98 11.65 17.05
N ALA A 402 -27.95 12.42 18.14
CA ALA A 402 -29.03 13.36 18.47
C ALA A 402 -29.10 14.53 17.48
N GLU A 403 -27.96 15.09 17.08
CA GLU A 403 -27.89 16.24 16.17
C GLU A 403 -28.39 15.93 14.75
N HIS A 404 -28.06 14.76 14.20
CA HIS A 404 -28.48 14.38 12.84
C HIS A 404 -29.72 13.46 12.79
N GLY A 405 -30.39 13.25 13.92
CA GLY A 405 -31.67 12.54 14.00
C GLY A 405 -31.59 11.02 13.83
N GLY A 406 -30.54 10.39 14.36
CA GLY A 406 -30.36 8.94 14.42
C GLY A 406 -29.53 8.37 13.26
N CYS A 407 -28.52 7.56 13.60
CA CYS A 407 -27.49 7.10 12.66
C CYS A 407 -28.05 6.18 11.57
N VAL A 408 -29.00 5.31 11.91
CA VAL A 408 -29.69 4.44 10.94
C VAL A 408 -30.65 5.23 10.03
N ASP A 409 -31.41 6.16 10.61
CA ASP A 409 -32.43 6.89 9.85
C ASP A 409 -31.82 7.90 8.87
N VAL A 410 -30.75 8.60 9.28
CA VAL A 410 -30.01 9.47 8.36
C VAL A 410 -29.38 8.66 7.23
N ALA A 411 -28.76 7.51 7.51
CA ALA A 411 -28.16 6.67 6.48
C ALA A 411 -29.20 6.16 5.47
N ARG A 412 -30.40 5.75 5.94
CA ARG A 412 -31.50 5.34 5.04
C ARG A 412 -31.97 6.47 4.13
N ARG A 413 -32.18 7.67 4.69
CA ARG A 413 -32.62 8.84 3.91
C ARG A 413 -31.55 9.23 2.89
N SER A 414 -30.29 9.28 3.29
CA SER A 414 -29.18 9.60 2.39
C SER A 414 -29.03 8.58 1.28
N LEU A 415 -29.17 7.29 1.56
CA LEU A 415 -29.09 6.25 0.53
C LEU A 415 -30.27 6.35 -0.46
N ALA A 416 -31.49 6.54 0.04
CA ALA A 416 -32.66 6.71 -0.82
C ALA A 416 -32.52 7.92 -1.74
N ARG A 417 -32.06 9.05 -1.19
CA ARG A 417 -31.74 10.26 -1.96
C ARG A 417 -30.64 10.00 -2.99
N ALA A 418 -29.58 9.28 -2.61
CA ALA A 418 -28.49 8.96 -3.52
C ALA A 418 -28.94 8.08 -4.71
N VAL A 419 -29.91 7.19 -4.52
CA VAL A 419 -30.53 6.43 -5.61
C VAL A 419 -31.30 7.33 -6.58
N GLU A 420 -32.05 8.31 -6.07
CA GLU A 420 -32.75 9.31 -6.91
C GLU A 420 -31.77 10.26 -7.62
N ASP A 421 -30.64 10.54 -6.98
CA ASP A 421 -29.58 11.41 -7.48
C ASP A 421 -28.70 10.73 -8.54
N ASP A 422 -28.62 9.40 -8.62
CA ASP A 422 -27.85 8.73 -9.68
C ASP A 422 -28.44 8.96 -11.08
N ASP A 423 -29.71 9.38 -11.17
CA ASP A 423 -30.34 9.86 -12.41
C ASP A 423 -29.98 11.34 -12.75
N ILE A 424 -29.05 11.95 -12.01
CA ILE A 424 -28.56 13.33 -12.28
C ILE A 424 -27.44 13.32 -13.32
N ASP A 425 -26.50 12.38 -13.22
CA ASP A 425 -25.31 12.37 -14.08
C ASP A 425 -25.63 11.69 -15.43
N LEU A 426 -25.54 12.46 -16.51
CA LEU A 426 -25.77 12.00 -17.87
C LEU A 426 -24.46 11.94 -18.65
N VAL A 427 -24.32 10.89 -19.47
CA VAL A 427 -23.17 10.70 -20.35
C VAL A 427 -23.53 11.20 -21.75
N PHE A 428 -22.64 12.01 -22.32
CA PHE A 428 -22.67 12.42 -23.72
C PHE A 428 -21.26 12.33 -24.28
N ASP A 429 -21.11 11.86 -25.52
CA ASP A 429 -19.81 11.84 -26.21
C ASP A 429 -19.42 13.25 -26.68
N ARG A 430 -20.42 14.09 -27.02
CA ARG A 430 -20.25 15.49 -27.41
C ARG A 430 -21.35 16.36 -26.82
N LEU A 431 -21.02 17.61 -26.51
CA LEU A 431 -22.02 18.57 -26.03
C LEU A 431 -23.09 18.92 -27.08
N ASP A 432 -22.74 18.85 -28.37
CA ASP A 432 -23.69 19.03 -29.47
C ASP A 432 -24.84 18.00 -29.41
N ASP A 433 -24.55 16.78 -28.95
CA ASP A 433 -25.55 15.71 -28.82
C ASP A 433 -26.52 16.02 -27.68
N ALA A 434 -26.02 16.59 -26.58
CA ALA A 434 -26.86 17.05 -25.48
C ALA A 434 -27.80 18.19 -25.94
N VAL A 435 -27.28 19.16 -26.69
CA VAL A 435 -28.11 20.24 -27.25
C VAL A 435 -29.16 19.67 -28.21
N SER A 436 -28.77 18.74 -29.08
CA SER A 436 -29.68 18.05 -30.01
C SER A 436 -30.75 17.22 -29.29
N ALA A 437 -30.43 16.66 -28.12
CA ALA A 437 -31.36 15.97 -27.24
C ALA A 437 -32.29 16.92 -26.45
N GLY A 438 -32.17 18.24 -26.66
CA GLY A 438 -33.01 19.27 -26.05
C GLY A 438 -32.53 19.80 -24.69
N PHE A 439 -31.25 19.64 -24.36
CA PHE A 439 -30.69 20.23 -23.14
C PHE A 439 -30.24 21.67 -23.34
N LEU A 440 -30.56 22.52 -22.37
CA LEU A 440 -29.99 23.84 -22.18
C LEU A 440 -28.70 23.69 -21.36
N LEU A 441 -27.57 24.08 -21.94
CA LEU A 441 -26.27 23.95 -21.28
C LEU A 441 -26.03 25.09 -20.31
N VAL A 442 -25.58 24.74 -19.11
CA VAL A 442 -25.28 25.68 -18.03
C VAL A 442 -23.86 25.45 -17.55
N ASP A 443 -22.96 26.36 -17.89
CA ASP A 443 -21.57 26.31 -17.45
C ASP A 443 -21.47 26.87 -16.03
N VAL A 444 -21.03 26.03 -15.09
CA VAL A 444 -20.90 26.39 -13.67
C VAL A 444 -19.45 26.64 -13.22
N ARG A 445 -18.51 26.69 -14.17
CA ARG A 445 -17.10 26.99 -13.90
C ARG A 445 -16.89 28.46 -13.57
N ASP A 446 -15.76 28.77 -12.98
CA ASP A 446 -15.39 30.16 -12.67
C ASP A 446 -14.96 30.93 -13.93
N ALA A 447 -14.93 32.26 -13.84
CA ALA A 447 -14.61 33.12 -14.98
C ALA A 447 -13.21 32.86 -15.56
N GLU A 448 -12.23 32.57 -14.71
CA GLU A 448 -10.84 32.26 -15.13
C GLU A 448 -10.76 30.95 -15.92
N GLU A 449 -11.47 29.91 -15.47
CA GLU A 449 -11.57 28.63 -16.18
C GLU A 449 -12.19 28.81 -17.56
N ARG A 450 -13.19 29.68 -17.69
CA ARG A 450 -13.83 29.98 -18.99
C ARG A 450 -12.94 30.76 -19.94
N ILE A 451 -12.09 31.65 -19.42
CA ILE A 451 -11.13 32.40 -20.24
C ILE A 451 -10.05 31.46 -20.79
N SER A 452 -9.53 30.59 -19.93
CA SER A 452 -8.49 29.62 -20.29
C SER A 452 -9.00 28.46 -21.14
N ASP A 453 -10.26 28.06 -20.93
CA ASP A 453 -10.89 26.92 -21.60
C ASP A 453 -12.36 27.24 -21.99
N PRO A 454 -12.57 27.97 -23.10
CA PRO A 454 -13.90 28.39 -23.54
C PRO A 454 -14.81 27.21 -23.88
N MET A 455 -16.10 27.32 -23.57
CA MET A 455 -17.09 26.31 -23.98
C MET A 455 -17.15 26.19 -25.50
N PRO A 456 -17.14 24.96 -26.06
CA PRO A 456 -17.19 24.76 -27.51
C PRO A 456 -18.57 25.06 -28.11
N VAL A 457 -19.60 25.16 -27.25
CA VAL A 457 -21.00 25.40 -27.62
C VAL A 457 -21.60 26.48 -26.72
N ALA A 458 -22.67 27.13 -27.18
CA ALA A 458 -23.36 28.15 -26.40
C ALA A 458 -23.90 27.58 -25.09
N ALA A 459 -23.55 28.21 -23.97
CA ALA A 459 -24.00 27.82 -22.64
C ALA A 459 -24.26 29.07 -21.78
N VAL A 460 -25.30 29.01 -20.96
CA VAL A 460 -25.58 30.04 -19.95
C VAL A 460 -24.54 29.91 -18.83
N HIS A 461 -23.93 31.02 -18.42
CA HIS A 461 -22.96 31.00 -17.34
C HIS A 461 -23.62 31.32 -16.01
N VAL A 462 -23.54 30.38 -15.09
CA VAL A 462 -24.00 30.52 -13.70
C VAL A 462 -22.93 29.90 -12.80
N PRO A 463 -22.00 30.68 -12.23
CA PRO A 463 -20.98 30.16 -11.33
C PRO A 463 -21.59 29.27 -10.25
N SER A 464 -20.95 28.14 -9.92
CA SER A 464 -21.55 27.12 -9.05
C SER A 464 -21.99 27.67 -7.69
N ALA A 465 -21.23 28.60 -7.11
CA ALA A 465 -21.56 29.30 -5.87
C ALA A 465 -22.87 30.12 -5.93
N GLN A 466 -23.31 30.53 -7.13
CA GLN A 466 -24.51 31.37 -7.33
C GLN A 466 -25.73 30.56 -7.76
N VAL A 467 -25.59 29.25 -8.00
CA VAL A 467 -26.67 28.42 -8.57
C VAL A 467 -27.90 28.40 -7.67
N ALA A 468 -27.72 28.25 -6.36
CA ALA A 468 -28.84 28.23 -5.41
C ALA A 468 -29.62 29.56 -5.40
N GLU A 469 -28.91 30.70 -5.35
CA GLU A 469 -29.54 32.03 -5.34
C GLU A 469 -30.26 32.34 -6.66
N ARG A 470 -29.77 31.77 -7.76
CA ARG A 470 -30.32 31.95 -9.11
C ARG A 470 -31.25 30.81 -9.53
N ALA A 471 -31.68 29.95 -8.61
CA ALA A 471 -32.56 28.82 -8.91
C ALA A 471 -33.87 29.24 -9.62
N GLY A 472 -34.37 30.45 -9.33
CA GLY A 472 -35.55 31.02 -9.99
C GLY A 472 -35.40 31.31 -11.49
N GLU A 473 -34.18 31.26 -12.04
CA GLU A 473 -33.94 31.38 -13.49
C GLU A 473 -34.21 30.07 -14.24
N PHE A 474 -34.31 28.95 -13.52
CA PHE A 474 -34.44 27.61 -14.07
C PHE A 474 -35.92 27.16 -14.02
N VAL A 475 -36.76 27.78 -14.85
CA VAL A 475 -38.23 27.62 -14.75
C VAL A 475 -38.79 26.54 -15.69
N ASP A 476 -38.37 26.54 -16.95
CA ASP A 476 -38.91 25.65 -17.98
C ASP A 476 -37.79 25.21 -18.94
N GLY A 477 -37.44 23.92 -18.86
CA GLY A 477 -36.38 23.34 -19.67
C GLY A 477 -35.71 22.14 -19.01
N ARG A 478 -34.89 21.44 -19.81
CA ARG A 478 -33.97 20.41 -19.33
C ARG A 478 -32.57 21.01 -19.27
N TYR A 479 -32.00 21.14 -18.09
CA TYR A 479 -30.71 21.79 -17.89
C TYR A 479 -29.61 20.75 -17.73
N LEU A 480 -28.55 20.87 -18.52
CA LEU A 480 -27.33 20.08 -18.35
C LEU A 480 -26.24 21.02 -17.84
N LEU A 481 -25.92 20.86 -16.56
CA LEU A 481 -24.88 21.61 -15.88
C LEU A 481 -23.52 21.00 -16.22
N VAL A 482 -22.55 21.85 -16.51
CA VAL A 482 -21.22 21.46 -16.99
C VAL A 482 -20.16 22.15 -16.14
N CYS A 483 -19.22 21.36 -15.62
CA CYS A 483 -17.99 21.87 -15.03
C CYS A 483 -16.76 21.11 -15.58
N ALA A 484 -15.57 21.37 -15.04
CA ALA A 484 -14.35 20.70 -15.51
C ALA A 484 -14.37 19.16 -15.29
N SER A 485 -14.87 18.69 -14.13
CA SER A 485 -14.76 17.28 -13.69
C SER A 485 -16.08 16.59 -13.37
N GLY A 486 -17.23 17.23 -13.57
CA GLY A 486 -18.55 16.72 -13.19
C GLY A 486 -18.94 16.92 -11.72
N ARG A 487 -17.97 17.10 -10.81
CA ARG A 487 -18.23 17.22 -9.36
C ARG A 487 -19.07 18.45 -8.98
N ARG A 488 -18.66 19.64 -9.46
CA ARG A 488 -19.39 20.89 -9.19
C ARG A 488 -20.76 20.93 -9.87
N SER A 489 -20.86 20.44 -11.11
CA SER A 489 -22.14 20.38 -11.83
C SER A 489 -23.12 19.41 -11.18
N GLY A 490 -22.65 18.27 -10.67
CA GLY A 490 -23.47 17.32 -9.93
C GLY A 490 -24.05 17.91 -8.66
N HIS A 491 -23.24 18.64 -7.88
CA HIS A 491 -23.72 19.35 -6.69
C HIS A 491 -24.72 20.46 -7.03
N ALA A 492 -24.41 21.28 -8.03
CA ALA A 492 -25.30 22.34 -8.50
C ALA A 492 -26.66 21.78 -8.99
N ALA A 493 -26.65 20.64 -9.70
CA ALA A 493 -27.88 20.00 -10.16
C ALA A 493 -28.73 19.48 -9.00
N ARG A 494 -28.11 18.96 -7.93
CA ARG A 494 -28.80 18.58 -6.69
C ARG A 494 -29.45 19.76 -5.99
N LEU A 495 -28.73 20.88 -5.85
CA LEU A 495 -29.29 22.11 -5.27
C LEU A 495 -30.51 22.60 -6.05
N LEU A 496 -30.44 22.59 -7.39
CA LEU A 496 -31.57 22.96 -8.23
C LEU A 496 -32.77 22.01 -8.05
N ARG A 497 -32.53 20.69 -7.96
CA ARG A 497 -33.61 19.72 -7.70
C ARG A 497 -34.24 19.91 -6.32
N ASP A 498 -33.47 20.23 -5.29
CA ASP A 498 -33.96 20.56 -3.94
C ASP A 498 -34.87 21.80 -3.95
N GLU A 499 -34.56 22.79 -4.78
CA GLU A 499 -35.38 24.00 -5.02
C GLU A 499 -36.57 23.75 -5.99
N GLY A 500 -36.78 22.49 -6.43
CA GLY A 500 -37.93 22.08 -7.24
C GLY A 500 -37.68 22.01 -8.75
N VAL A 501 -36.47 22.28 -9.23
CA VAL A 501 -36.07 22.18 -10.64
C VAL A 501 -35.79 20.72 -11.00
N ARG A 502 -36.86 19.96 -11.26
CA ARG A 502 -36.80 18.49 -11.46
C ARG A 502 -35.92 18.04 -12.62
N HIS A 503 -35.76 18.88 -13.65
CA HIS A 503 -35.01 18.55 -14.87
C HIS A 503 -33.60 19.18 -14.92
N ALA A 504 -32.94 19.27 -13.77
CA ALA A 504 -31.52 19.59 -13.69
C ALA A 504 -30.67 18.30 -13.69
N TYR A 505 -29.66 18.27 -14.54
CA TYR A 505 -28.74 17.15 -14.76
C TYR A 505 -27.30 17.65 -14.80
N SER A 506 -26.34 16.77 -14.59
CA SER A 506 -24.91 17.06 -14.65
C SER A 506 -24.27 16.25 -15.77
N LEU A 507 -23.29 16.82 -16.46
CA LEU A 507 -22.46 16.06 -17.38
C LEU A 507 -21.49 15.18 -16.59
N ALA A 508 -21.64 13.86 -16.71
CA ALA A 508 -20.78 12.88 -16.07
C ALA A 508 -19.31 13.09 -16.47
N GLY A 509 -18.43 13.26 -15.49
CA GLY A 509 -17.00 13.53 -15.70
C GLY A 509 -16.65 14.92 -16.26
N GLY A 510 -17.64 15.78 -16.51
CA GLY A 510 -17.45 17.14 -16.99
C GLY A 510 -16.75 17.22 -18.36
N LEU A 511 -16.19 18.40 -18.67
CA LEU A 511 -15.46 18.61 -19.93
C LEU A 511 -14.23 17.71 -20.09
N ASN A 512 -13.62 17.28 -18.99
CA ASN A 512 -12.45 16.41 -19.04
C ASN A 512 -12.78 15.03 -19.64
N ALA A 513 -13.98 14.49 -19.39
CA ALA A 513 -14.40 13.21 -19.95
C ALA A 513 -14.53 13.25 -21.49
N LEU A 514 -15.00 14.38 -22.03
CA LEU A 514 -15.17 14.56 -23.48
C LEU A 514 -13.83 14.59 -24.23
N ARG A 515 -12.74 14.94 -23.55
CA ARG A 515 -11.40 15.02 -24.16
C ARG A 515 -10.72 13.67 -24.35
N ILE A 516 -11.19 12.63 -23.68
CA ILE A 516 -10.63 11.28 -23.78
C ILE A 516 -11.13 10.56 -25.06
N VAL A 517 -12.25 11.02 -25.62
CA VAL A 517 -12.91 10.45 -26.80
C VAL A 517 -12.52 11.16 -28.11
N GLY A 518 -11.77 12.27 -28.01
CA GLY A 518 -11.40 13.16 -29.12
C GLY A 518 -10.06 12.88 -29.77
#